data_AF-A0A7S2H3I2-F1
#
_entry.id   AF-A0A7S2H3I2-F1
#
_cell.length_a   1.000
_cell.length_b   1.000
_cell.length_c   1.000
_cell.angle_alpha   90.00
_cell.angle_beta   90.00
_cell.angle_gamma   90.00
#
_symmetry.space_group_name_H-M   'P 1'
#
loop_
_entity.id
_entity.type
_entity.pdbx_description
1 polymer ?
#
loop_
_entity_poly.entity_id
_entity_poly.type
_entity_poly.pdbx_seq_one_letter_code
_entity_poly.pdbx_strand_id
1 'polypeptide(L)'
;EGGRTFCVRCFVWRDAPPNAARQSGLRRMGRCSFWCPNGNRSHHCSSCGRCVVDFDHHCNMFGRCIAGQGMSGNMGYFKAIIAFGLAGWATGAAVLVAGVSRLPYGYWLCIPIGGYTAMLFCSRFGFLARDALIWWWQ
;
A
#
# COMPACT_ATOMS: atom_id res chain seq x y z
N GLU A 1 33.54 -12.40 -12.46
CA GLU A 1 32.80 -13.31 -11.56
C GLU A 1 31.40 -12.73 -11.34
N GLY A 2 30.37 -13.54 -11.62
CA GLY A 2 29.03 -13.11 -12.02
C GLY A 2 28.36 -12.11 -11.07
N GLY A 3 27.64 -11.13 -11.66
CA GLY A 3 27.13 -9.89 -11.07
C GLY A 3 26.21 -9.95 -9.84
N ARG A 4 26.43 -10.89 -8.93
CA ARG A 4 25.73 -11.00 -7.65
C ARG A 4 25.92 -9.74 -6.81
N THR A 5 24.89 -9.40 -6.05
CA THR A 5 24.84 -8.26 -5.12
C THR A 5 24.83 -8.76 -3.70
N PHE A 6 25.61 -8.12 -2.82
CA PHE A 6 25.69 -8.52 -1.41
C PHE A 6 24.87 -7.59 -0.54
N CYS A 7 23.98 -8.15 0.28
CA CYS A 7 23.28 -7.39 1.31
C CYS A 7 24.10 -7.36 2.60
N VAL A 8 24.62 -6.20 3.00
CA VAL A 8 25.38 -6.03 4.25
C VAL A 8 24.55 -6.20 5.53
N ARG A 9 23.21 -6.11 5.44
CA ARG A 9 22.32 -6.31 6.60
C ARG A 9 21.89 -7.76 6.78
N CYS A 10 21.79 -8.52 5.69
CA CYS A 10 21.45 -9.95 5.72
C CYS A 10 22.69 -10.85 5.60
N PHE A 11 23.85 -10.30 5.25
CA PHE A 11 25.07 -11.02 4.91
C PHE A 11 24.89 -12.11 3.83
N VAL A 12 23.98 -11.87 2.87
CA VAL A 12 23.62 -12.82 1.81
C VAL A 12 23.90 -12.22 0.42
N TRP A 13 24.49 -13.03 -0.46
CA TRP A 13 24.61 -12.75 -1.89
C TRP A 13 23.29 -13.05 -2.61
N ARG A 14 22.87 -12.15 -3.50
CA ARG A 14 21.70 -12.31 -4.38
C ARG A 14 22.11 -12.14 -5.82
N ASP A 15 21.54 -12.93 -6.71
CA ASP A 15 21.85 -12.81 -8.13
C ASP A 15 21.45 -11.45 -8.69
N ALA A 16 22.29 -10.89 -9.55
CA ALA A 16 21.84 -9.75 -10.32
C ALA A 16 20.69 -10.19 -11.23
N PRO A 17 19.69 -9.34 -11.41
CA PRO A 17 18.76 -9.52 -12.52
C PRO A 17 19.53 -9.60 -13.86
N PRO A 18 19.03 -10.38 -14.83
CA PRO A 18 19.77 -10.78 -16.04
C PRO A 18 20.31 -9.63 -16.91
N ASN A 19 19.91 -8.37 -16.66
CA ASN A 19 20.24 -7.20 -17.46
C ASN A 19 21.21 -6.22 -16.76
N ALA A 20 21.94 -6.65 -15.72
CA ALA A 20 22.78 -5.76 -14.90
C ALA A 20 24.10 -5.29 -15.55
N ALA A 21 24.46 -5.80 -16.73
CA ALA A 21 25.73 -5.49 -17.40
C ALA A 21 25.89 -4.02 -17.86
N ARG A 22 24.84 -3.19 -17.79
CA ARG A 22 24.83 -1.83 -18.39
C ARG A 22 25.14 -0.66 -17.43
N GLN A 23 25.39 -0.86 -16.14
CA GLN A 23 25.48 0.26 -15.18
C GLN A 23 26.68 0.22 -14.22
N SER A 24 27.88 0.12 -14.77
CA SER A 24 29.15 0.20 -14.03
C SER A 24 29.52 1.60 -13.49
N GLY A 25 28.60 2.57 -13.49
CA GLY A 25 28.92 3.99 -13.23
C GLY A 25 28.28 4.67 -12.01
N LEU A 26 27.31 4.06 -11.31
CA LEU A 26 26.56 4.78 -10.26
C LEU A 26 26.99 4.40 -8.84
N ARG A 27 27.51 5.43 -8.18
CA ARG A 27 28.15 5.48 -6.86
C ARG A 27 27.44 4.70 -5.76
N ARG A 28 28.26 3.92 -5.06
CA ARG A 28 28.11 3.45 -3.68
C ARG A 28 27.88 4.66 -2.75
N MET A 29 26.65 4.88 -2.28
CA MET A 29 26.40 5.82 -1.18
C MET A 29 25.10 5.50 -0.43
N GLY A 30 25.26 4.92 0.77
CA GLY A 30 24.54 5.33 1.98
C GLY A 30 23.04 5.08 2.16
N ARG A 31 22.26 4.72 1.14
CA ARG A 31 20.83 4.39 1.32
C ARG A 31 20.46 3.21 0.45
N CYS A 32 19.76 2.24 1.03
CA CYS A 32 19.38 0.97 0.41
C CYS A 32 18.41 1.14 -0.77
N SER A 33 18.87 1.73 -1.87
CA SER A 33 18.18 1.77 -3.16
C SER A 33 19.12 1.20 -4.21
N PHE A 34 19.31 -0.12 -4.18
CA PHE A 34 20.05 -0.78 -5.24
C PHE A 34 19.14 -0.92 -6.46
N TRP A 35 19.57 -0.29 -7.56
CA TRP A 35 18.84 -0.19 -8.81
C TRP A 35 18.83 -1.56 -9.51
N CYS A 36 17.68 -2.23 -9.55
CA CYS A 36 17.51 -3.31 -10.53
C CYS A 36 17.36 -2.67 -11.93
N PRO A 37 17.90 -3.28 -12.99
CA PRO A 37 17.80 -2.82 -14.37
C PRO A 37 16.37 -2.70 -14.92
N ASN A 38 15.39 -3.27 -14.22
CA ASN A 38 13.97 -3.16 -14.55
C ASN A 38 13.26 -2.02 -13.79
N GLY A 39 14.00 -1.16 -13.08
CA GLY A 39 13.43 -0.13 -12.20
C GLY A 39 13.00 -0.63 -10.82
N ASN A 40 13.02 -1.94 -10.58
CA ASN A 40 12.54 -2.55 -9.33
C ASN A 40 13.58 -2.42 -8.21
N ARG A 41 13.50 -1.34 -7.43
CA ARG A 41 14.40 -1.12 -6.29
C ARG A 41 14.19 -2.21 -5.24
N SER A 42 15.27 -2.87 -4.82
CA SER A 42 15.23 -3.81 -3.70
C SER A 42 15.61 -3.09 -2.41
N HIS A 43 14.81 -3.28 -1.36
CA HIS A 43 14.98 -2.63 -0.07
C HIS A 43 15.08 -3.66 1.04
N HIS A 44 15.92 -3.39 2.03
CA HIS A 44 15.99 -4.20 3.25
C HIS A 44 15.00 -3.65 4.28
N CYS A 45 14.01 -4.46 4.63
CA CYS A 45 13.10 -4.15 5.73
C CYS A 45 13.72 -4.66 7.04
N SER A 46 14.08 -3.73 7.94
CA SER A 46 14.62 -4.07 9.26
C SER A 46 13.60 -4.81 10.12
N SER A 47 12.31 -4.44 10.05
CA SER A 47 11.25 -5.10 10.81
C SER A 47 11.06 -6.56 10.44
N CYS A 48 11.24 -6.92 9.16
CA CYS A 48 11.14 -8.31 8.69
C CYS A 48 12.50 -9.02 8.59
N GLY A 49 13.63 -8.32 8.78
CA GLY A 49 14.98 -8.88 8.64
C GLY A 49 15.33 -9.40 7.24
N ARG A 50 14.66 -8.94 6.18
CA ARG A 50 14.82 -9.47 4.81
C ARG A 50 14.77 -8.41 3.73
N CYS A 51 15.44 -8.66 2.61
CA CYS A 51 15.33 -7.84 1.40
C CYS A 51 14.07 -8.19 0.61
N VAL A 52 13.39 -7.16 0.12
CA VAL A 52 12.15 -7.24 -0.66
C VAL A 52 12.33 -6.45 -1.96
N VAL A 53 11.96 -7.05 -3.09
CA VAL A 53 11.95 -6.41 -4.41
C VAL A 53 10.62 -5.69 -4.59
N ASP A 54 10.62 -4.54 -5.28
CA ASP A 54 9.42 -3.68 -5.42
C ASP A 54 8.82 -3.29 -4.08
N PHE A 55 9.69 -3.03 -3.11
CA PHE A 55 9.28 -2.67 -1.78
C PHE A 55 8.56 -1.33 -1.79
N ASP A 56 7.36 -1.33 -1.22
CA ASP A 56 6.59 -0.12 -0.97
C ASP A 56 6.79 0.29 0.49
N HIS A 57 6.22 -0.46 1.42
CA HIS A 57 6.40 -0.23 2.86
C HIS A 57 6.25 -1.51 3.68
N HIS A 58 6.63 -1.45 4.96
CA HIS A 58 6.26 -2.47 5.94
C HIS A 58 4.96 -2.03 6.62
N CYS A 59 3.87 -2.76 6.39
CA CYS A 59 2.60 -2.44 7.01
C CYS A 59 2.52 -3.12 8.38
N ASN A 60 2.57 -2.33 9.45
CA ASN A 60 2.41 -2.83 10.83
C ASN A 60 1.05 -3.51 11.04
N MET A 61 -0.01 -3.01 10.38
CA MET A 61 -1.36 -3.58 10.50
C MET A 61 -1.43 -5.02 9.97
N PHE A 62 -0.74 -5.30 8.86
CA PHE A 62 -0.68 -6.64 8.28
C PHE A 62 0.53 -7.45 8.75
N GLY A 63 1.42 -6.85 9.55
CA GLY A 63 2.67 -7.46 10.00
C GLY A 63 3.59 -7.91 8.87
N ARG A 64 3.50 -7.30 7.67
CA ARG A 64 4.23 -7.75 6.48
C ARG A 64 4.61 -6.61 5.54
N CYS A 65 5.65 -6.84 4.74
CA CYS A 65 6.02 -5.93 3.65
C CYS A 65 4.98 -5.99 2.52
N ILE A 66 4.54 -4.82 2.09
CA ILE A 66 3.77 -4.63 0.86
C ILE A 66 4.77 -4.35 -0.25
N ALA A 67 4.62 -5.09 -1.35
CA ALA A 67 5.55 -5.06 -2.46
C ALA A 67 4.86 -5.46 -3.77
N GLY A 68 5.24 -4.77 -4.84
CA GLY A 68 4.72 -4.99 -6.19
C GLY A 68 4.38 -3.69 -6.91
N GLN A 69 4.46 -3.74 -8.23
CA GLN A 69 4.12 -2.66 -9.15
C GLN A 69 2.72 -2.92 -9.72
N GLY A 70 1.82 -1.93 -9.63
CA GLY A 70 0.45 -2.10 -10.13
C GLY A 70 -0.33 -3.16 -9.34
N MET A 71 -0.59 -4.31 -9.98
CA MET A 71 -1.28 -5.47 -9.40
C MET A 71 -0.36 -6.70 -9.23
N SER A 72 0.96 -6.55 -9.46
CA SER A 72 1.92 -7.63 -9.26
C SER A 72 2.24 -7.85 -7.79
N GLY A 73 2.91 -8.98 -7.50
CA GLY A 73 3.33 -9.31 -6.14
C GLY A 73 2.13 -9.41 -5.19
N ASN A 74 2.21 -8.72 -4.05
CA ASN A 74 1.14 -8.68 -3.07
C ASN A 74 0.35 -7.36 -3.05
N MET A 75 0.76 -6.39 -3.89
CA MET A 75 0.15 -5.06 -3.99
C MET A 75 -1.31 -5.13 -4.47
N GLY A 76 -1.64 -6.05 -5.37
CA GLY A 76 -3.01 -6.22 -5.86
C GLY A 76 -4.00 -6.59 -4.75
N TYR A 77 -3.62 -7.53 -3.88
CA TYR A 77 -4.45 -7.92 -2.73
C TYR A 77 -4.61 -6.78 -1.72
N PHE A 78 -3.55 -6.00 -1.49
CA PHE A 78 -3.59 -4.83 -0.62
C PHE A 78 -4.55 -3.75 -1.15
N LYS A 79 -4.55 -3.50 -2.47
CA LYS A 79 -5.52 -2.59 -3.09
C LYS A 79 -6.94 -3.14 -3.03
N ALA A 80 -7.11 -4.44 -3.24
CA ALA A 80 -8.43 -5.08 -3.21
C ALA A 80 -9.07 -4.97 -1.82
N ILE A 81 -8.34 -5.20 -0.73
CA ILE A 81 -8.93 -5.10 0.62
C ILE A 81 -9.37 -3.67 0.96
N ILE A 82 -8.62 -2.66 0.51
CA ILE A 82 -9.02 -1.25 0.65
C ILE A 82 -10.31 -0.99 -0.15
N ALA A 83 -10.38 -1.45 -1.40
CA ALA A 83 -11.56 -1.31 -2.24
C ALA A 83 -12.79 -1.99 -1.63
N PHE A 84 -12.64 -3.20 -1.10
CA PHE A 84 -13.74 -3.91 -0.42
C PHE A 84 -14.18 -3.22 0.87
N GLY A 85 -13.26 -2.61 1.63
CA GLY A 85 -13.62 -1.79 2.79
C GLY A 85 -14.52 -0.61 2.40
N LEU A 86 -14.21 0.06 1.28
CA LEU A 86 -15.03 1.16 0.76
C LEU A 86 -16.38 0.69 0.22
N ALA A 87 -16.38 -0.41 -0.54
CA ALA A 87 -17.60 -1.02 -1.04
C ALA A 87 -18.51 -1.43 0.12
N GLY A 88 -17.98 -2.11 1.13
CA GLY A 88 -18.73 -2.53 2.31
C GLY A 88 -19.32 -1.37 3.09
N TRP A 89 -18.56 -0.29 3.28
CA TRP A 89 -19.07 0.94 3.89
C TRP A 89 -20.21 1.56 3.07
N ALA A 90 -20.03 1.70 1.75
CA ALA A 90 -21.03 2.28 0.87
C ALA A 90 -22.31 1.45 0.84
N THR A 91 -22.19 0.13 0.74
CA THR A 91 -23.34 -0.79 0.79
C THR A 91 -24.05 -0.71 2.14
N GLY A 92 -23.32 -0.69 3.26
CA GLY A 92 -23.90 -0.55 4.60
C GLY A 92 -24.66 0.76 4.77
N ALA A 93 -24.08 1.89 4.32
CA ALA A 93 -24.75 3.18 4.35
C ALA A 93 -26.02 3.20 3.48
N ALA A 94 -25.95 2.64 2.27
CA ALA A 94 -27.10 2.57 1.37
C ALA A 94 -28.25 1.71 1.95
N VAL A 95 -27.94 0.54 2.50
CA VAL A 95 -28.93 -0.34 3.14
C VAL A 95 -29.55 0.35 4.36
N LEU A 96 -28.74 1.03 5.18
CA LEU A 96 -29.24 1.78 6.33
C LEU A 96 -30.21 2.89 5.91
N VAL A 97 -29.83 3.72 4.94
CA VAL A 97 -30.68 4.81 4.42
C VAL A 97 -31.98 4.25 3.82
N ALA A 98 -31.89 3.18 3.02
CA ALA A 98 -33.05 2.53 2.42
C ALA A 98 -33.95 1.80 3.44
N GLY A 99 -33.39 1.36 4.56
CA GLY A 99 -34.15 0.78 5.67
C GLY A 99 -34.91 1.84 6.44
N VAL A 100 -34.22 2.91 6.85
CA VAL A 100 -34.81 4.02 7.62
C VAL A 100 -35.89 4.74 6.82
N SER A 101 -35.72 4.89 5.51
CA SER A 101 -36.73 5.56 4.66
C SER A 101 -38.09 4.85 4.59
N ARG A 102 -38.17 3.58 5.02
CA ARG A 102 -39.43 2.81 5.08
C ARG A 102 -40.20 2.97 6.38
N LEU A 103 -39.64 3.63 7.39
CA LEU A 103 -40.34 3.87 8.66
C LEU A 103 -41.32 5.05 8.54
N PRO A 104 -42.46 5.03 9.26
CA PRO A 104 -43.26 6.24 9.41
C PRO A 104 -42.41 7.32 10.08
N TYR A 105 -42.33 8.51 9.48
CA TYR A 105 -41.39 9.60 9.81
C TYR A 105 -39.90 9.33 9.50
N GLY A 106 -39.58 8.21 8.85
CA GLY A 106 -38.22 7.80 8.49
C GLY A 106 -37.49 8.76 7.54
N TYR A 107 -38.22 9.55 6.76
CA TYR A 107 -37.66 10.62 5.93
C TYR A 107 -36.90 11.67 6.76
N TRP A 108 -37.42 12.05 7.93
CA TRP A 108 -36.76 13.03 8.80
C TRP A 108 -35.49 12.48 9.45
N LEU A 109 -35.40 11.15 9.59
CA LEU A 109 -34.22 10.46 10.12
C LEU A 109 -33.20 10.13 9.03
N CYS A 110 -33.61 9.93 7.78
CA CYS A 110 -32.69 9.56 6.70
C CYS A 110 -31.76 10.70 6.29
N ILE A 111 -32.22 11.96 6.37
CA ILE A 111 -31.42 13.16 6.06
C ILE A 111 -30.20 13.28 7.01
N PRO A 112 -30.36 13.32 8.35
CA PRO A 112 -29.22 13.42 9.26
C PRO A 112 -28.34 12.17 9.24
N ILE A 113 -28.91 10.97 9.08
CA ILE A 113 -28.13 9.71 9.00
C ILE A 113 -27.31 9.66 7.71
N GLY A 114 -27.90 10.01 6.57
CA GLY A 114 -27.20 10.12 5.28
C GLY A 114 -26.11 11.19 5.31
N GLY A 115 -26.41 12.36 5.88
CA GLY A 115 -25.44 13.43 6.07
C GLY A 115 -24.28 13.04 6.98
N TYR A 116 -24.55 12.38 8.11
CA TYR A 116 -23.53 11.94 9.05
C TYR A 116 -22.64 10.84 8.47
N THR A 117 -23.23 9.85 7.78
CA THR A 117 -22.45 8.82 7.08
C THR A 117 -21.56 9.45 5.99
N ALA A 118 -22.09 10.32 5.15
CA ALA A 118 -21.29 11.05 4.16
C ALA A 118 -20.17 11.89 4.79
N MET A 119 -20.44 12.57 5.90
CA MET A 119 -19.45 13.34 6.65
C MET A 119 -18.34 12.45 7.24
N LEU A 120 -18.69 11.30 7.81
CA LEU A 120 -17.72 10.32 8.30
C LEU A 120 -16.84 9.78 7.18
N PHE A 121 -17.41 9.51 6.01
CA PHE A 121 -16.64 9.12 4.83
C PHE A 121 -15.69 10.24 4.40
N CYS A 122 -16.17 11.46 4.22
CA CYS A 122 -15.33 12.58 3.78
C CYS A 122 -14.25 12.96 4.80
N SER A 123 -14.55 12.90 6.10
CA SER A 123 -13.59 13.23 7.15
C SER A 123 -12.56 12.13 7.38
N ARG A 124 -12.95 10.85 7.38
CA ARG A 124 -12.03 9.73 7.63
C ARG A 124 -11.34 9.24 6.38
N PHE A 125 -12.03 9.20 5.24
CA PHE A 125 -11.42 8.84 3.96
C PHE A 125 -10.65 10.01 3.34
N GLY A 126 -11.14 11.24 3.51
CA GLY A 126 -10.34 12.42 3.19
C GLY A 126 -9.05 12.46 4.00
N PHE A 127 -9.09 12.12 5.29
CA PHE A 127 -7.89 12.00 6.12
C PHE A 127 -7.03 10.81 5.69
N LEU A 128 -7.61 9.63 5.41
CA LEU A 128 -6.85 8.50 4.87
C LEU A 128 -6.23 8.76 3.50
N ALA A 129 -6.85 9.56 2.62
CA ALA A 129 -6.27 9.89 1.31
C ALA A 129 -5.16 10.93 1.44
N ARG A 130 -5.33 11.92 2.32
CA ARG A 130 -4.31 12.93 2.67
C ARG A 130 -3.12 12.27 3.37
N ASP A 131 -3.41 11.42 4.36
CA ASP A 131 -2.40 10.72 5.14
C ASP A 131 -1.78 9.60 4.35
N ALA A 132 -2.53 8.84 3.55
CA ALA A 132 -1.93 7.94 2.58
C ALA A 132 -0.90 8.73 1.76
N LEU A 133 -1.28 9.83 1.11
CA LEU A 133 -0.33 10.65 0.34
C LEU A 133 0.89 11.12 1.16
N ILE A 134 0.76 11.35 2.46
CA ILE A 134 1.84 11.75 3.37
C ILE A 134 2.70 10.54 3.82
N TRP A 135 2.11 9.35 4.03
CA TRP A 135 2.78 8.11 4.43
C TRP A 135 3.33 7.29 3.25
N TRP A 136 2.89 7.57 2.01
CA TRP A 136 3.47 7.02 0.77
C TRP A 136 4.78 7.75 0.35
N TRP A 137 5.25 8.75 1.12
CA TRP A 137 6.44 9.56 0.83
C TRP A 137 7.47 9.61 1.98
N GLN A 138 7.60 8.52 2.73
CA GLN A 138 8.68 8.24 3.70
C GLN A 138 9.17 6.80 3.50
#